data_AF-A0A1H3C1B1-F1
#
_entry.id   AF-A0A1H3C1B1-F1
#
_cell.length_a   1.000
_cell.length_b   1.000
_cell.length_c   1.000
_cell.angle_alpha   90.00
_cell.angle_beta   90.00
_cell.angle_gamma   90.00
#
_symmetry.space_group_name_H-M   'P 1'
#
loop_
_entity.id
_entity.type
_entity.pdbx_description
1 polymer ?
#
loop_
_entity_poly.entity_id
_entity_poly.type
_entity_poly.pdbx_seq_one_letter_code
_entity_poly.pdbx_strand_id
1 'polypeptide(L)'
;MPDEMNVVIENLRTHASKVDGVVDQLNVAVDASQQVSLDNDAYGILCRPFAWMLDPVEQHGVETLQKAVEAMQEVAENVRGAAEEYQAADDTGSGVIGGVEV
;
A
#
# COMPACT_ATOMS: atom_id res chain seq x y z
N MET A 1 -21.94 -18.36 -13.93
CA MET A 1 -20.69 -17.98 -14.62
C MET A 1 -20.48 -16.46 -14.53
N PRO A 2 -21.38 -15.58 -15.03
CA PRO A 2 -21.20 -14.12 -14.92
C PRO A 2 -21.28 -13.59 -13.47
N ASP A 3 -22.15 -14.15 -12.63
CA ASP A 3 -22.24 -13.75 -11.21
C ASP A 3 -20.95 -14.07 -10.43
N GLU A 4 -20.26 -15.15 -10.79
CA GLU A 4 -19.02 -15.57 -10.15
C GLU A 4 -17.86 -14.64 -10.51
N MET A 5 -17.81 -14.16 -11.76
CA MET A 5 -16.81 -13.19 -12.21
C MET A 5 -16.98 -11.84 -11.49
N ASN A 6 -18.23 -11.38 -11.34
CA ASN A 6 -18.54 -10.16 -10.58
C ASN A 6 -18.12 -10.28 -9.11
N VAL A 7 -18.33 -11.44 -8.47
CA VAL A 7 -17.85 -11.69 -7.10
C VAL A 7 -16.33 -11.62 -7.02
N VAL A 8 -15.61 -12.16 -8.00
CA VAL A 8 -14.14 -12.08 -8.05
C VAL A 8 -13.65 -10.64 -8.20
N ILE A 9 -14.25 -9.85 -9.10
CA ILE A 9 -13.90 -8.43 -9.31
C ILE A 9 -14.12 -7.64 -8.03
N GLU A 10 -15.24 -7.84 -7.34
CA GLU A 10 -15.54 -7.13 -6.09
C GLU A 10 -14.61 -7.56 -4.94
N ASN A 11 -14.19 -8.84 -4.92
CA ASN A 11 -13.17 -9.32 -3.99
C ASN A 11 -11.81 -8.66 -4.24
N LEU A 12 -11.41 -8.41 -5.49
CA LEU A 12 -10.18 -7.69 -5.82
C LEU A 12 -10.24 -6.24 -5.34
N ARG A 13 -11.36 -5.53 -5.60
CA ARG A 13 -11.57 -4.17 -5.08
C ARG A 13 -11.52 -4.12 -3.56
N THR A 14 -12.19 -5.07 -2.90
CA THR A 14 -12.15 -5.23 -1.44
C THR A 14 -10.72 -5.50 -0.95
N HIS A 15 -9.95 -6.30 -1.67
CA HIS A 15 -8.57 -6.57 -1.31
C HIS A 15 -7.70 -5.32 -1.42
N ALA A 16 -7.79 -4.56 -2.51
CA ALA A 16 -7.09 -3.29 -2.67
C ALA A 16 -7.42 -2.32 -1.51
N SER A 17 -8.69 -2.22 -1.11
CA SER A 17 -9.10 -1.40 0.05
C SER A 17 -8.46 -1.88 1.37
N LYS A 18 -8.29 -3.19 1.57
CA LYS A 18 -7.56 -3.71 2.73
C LYS A 18 -6.07 -3.35 2.69
N VAL A 19 -5.48 -3.31 1.49
CA VAL A 19 -4.08 -2.88 1.32
C VAL A 19 -3.94 -1.39 1.63
N ASP A 20 -4.92 -0.55 1.28
CA ASP A 20 -4.94 0.86 1.72
C ASP A 20 -4.90 0.98 3.25
N GLY A 21 -5.64 0.12 3.96
CA GLY A 21 -5.59 0.08 5.42
C GLY A 21 -4.21 -0.31 5.99
N VAL A 22 -3.37 -1.00 5.22
CA VAL A 22 -1.97 -1.27 5.58
C VAL A 22 -1.10 -0.04 5.29
N VAL A 23 -1.33 0.63 4.15
CA VAL A 23 -0.69 1.92 3.80
C VAL A 23 -0.92 2.94 4.92
N ASP A 24 -2.14 3.06 5.43
CA ASP A 24 -2.47 3.96 6.54
C ASP A 24 -1.66 3.65 7.81
N GLN A 25 -1.54 2.36 8.16
CA GLN A 25 -0.74 1.93 9.31
C GLN A 25 0.75 2.22 9.12
N LEU A 26 1.27 2.05 7.91
CA LEU A 26 2.66 2.39 7.59
C LEU A 26 2.91 3.90 7.65
N ASN A 27 1.96 4.73 7.20
CA ASN A 27 2.04 6.18 7.35
C ASN A 27 2.06 6.60 8.83
N VAL A 28 1.23 5.99 9.67
CA VAL A 28 1.29 6.20 11.13
C VAL A 28 2.66 5.83 11.70
N ALA A 29 3.28 4.75 11.21
CA ALA A 29 4.62 4.36 11.63
C ALA A 29 5.70 5.36 11.17
N VAL A 30 5.59 5.90 9.95
CA VAL A 30 6.46 6.97 9.45
C VAL A 30 6.33 8.21 10.32
N ASP A 31 5.11 8.68 10.59
CA ASP A 31 4.85 9.86 11.43
C ASP A 31 5.39 9.68 12.85
N ALA A 32 5.23 8.48 13.43
CA ALA A 32 5.79 8.15 14.72
C ALA A 32 7.32 8.16 14.70
N SER A 33 7.94 7.60 13.65
CA SER A 33 9.40 7.58 13.52
C SER A 33 10.02 8.96 13.39
N GLN A 34 9.35 9.90 12.70
CA GLN A 34 9.78 11.29 12.58
C GLN A 34 9.61 12.09 13.87
N GLN A 35 8.62 11.75 14.71
CA GLN A 35 8.45 12.35 16.03
C GLN A 35 9.45 11.82 17.06
N VAL A 36 9.87 10.56 16.90
CA VAL A 36 10.75 9.85 17.84
C VAL A 36 12.22 9.97 17.46
N SER A 37 12.59 10.46 16.26
CA SER A 37 13.98 10.74 15.90
C SER A 37 14.60 11.55 17.04
N LEU A 38 15.39 10.87 17.88
CA LEU A 38 15.69 11.37 19.20
C LEU A 38 16.57 12.58 19.01
N ASP A 39 16.13 13.73 19.53
CA ASP A 39 17.04 14.85 19.71
C ASP A 39 18.28 14.29 20.42
N ASN A 40 19.46 14.46 19.83
CA ASN A 40 20.70 13.87 20.30
C ASN A 40 20.96 14.22 21.79
N ASP A 41 20.33 15.28 22.28
CA ASP A 41 20.34 15.71 23.68
C ASP A 41 19.53 14.82 24.65
N ALA A 42 18.60 13.99 24.16
CA ALA A 42 17.84 13.03 24.97
C ALA A 42 18.68 11.84 25.48
N TYR A 43 19.79 11.52 24.81
CA TYR A 43 20.75 10.49 25.24
C TYR A 43 21.60 10.92 26.45
N GLY A 44 21.50 12.18 26.88
CA GLY A 44 22.30 12.74 27.96
C GLY A 44 23.78 12.89 27.60
N ILE A 45 24.53 13.60 28.45
CA ILE A 45 25.92 14.01 28.16
C ILE A 45 26.84 12.82 27.84
N LEU A 46 26.61 11.68 28.48
CA LEU A 46 27.49 10.52 28.41
C LEU A 46 27.26 9.63 27.19
N CYS A 47 26.03 9.54 26.67
CA CYS A 47 25.70 8.65 25.56
C CYS A 47 25.62 9.36 24.19
N ARG A 48 25.79 10.68 24.12
CA ARG A 48 25.84 11.46 22.87
C ARG A 48 26.77 10.93 21.78
N PRO A 49 27.97 10.39 22.07
CA PRO A 49 28.83 9.82 21.02
C PRO A 49 28.21 8.62 20.30
N PHE A 50 27.33 7.86 20.97
CA PHE A 50 26.64 6.71 20.38
C PHE A 50 25.44 7.13 19.53
N ALA A 51 24.80 8.26 19.85
CA ALA A 51 23.68 8.78 19.07
C ALA A 51 24.09 9.12 17.63
N TRP A 52 25.25 9.74 17.42
CA TRP A 52 25.81 9.95 16.06
C TRP A 52 26.08 8.68 15.25
N MET A 53 26.30 7.54 15.92
CA MET A 53 26.45 6.26 15.22
C MET A 53 25.09 5.66 14.83
N LEU A 54 24.02 6.05 15.52
CA LEU A 54 22.65 5.58 15.30
C LEU A 54 21.89 6.42 14.28
N ASP A 55 22.17 7.73 14.18
CA ASP A 55 21.58 8.65 13.19
C ASP A 55 21.46 8.05 11.76
N PRO A 56 22.50 7.44 11.16
CA PRO A 56 22.36 6.87 9.81
C PRO A 56 21.44 5.65 9.77
N VAL A 57 21.39 4.85 10.84
CA VAL A 57 20.49 3.69 10.94
C VAL A 57 19.04 4.14 11.10
N GLU A 58 18.80 5.17 11.91
CA GLU A 58 17.49 5.79 12.08
C GLU A 58 16.97 6.35 10.75
N GLN A 59 17.80 7.11 10.01
CA GLN A 59 17.44 7.64 8.69
C GLN A 59 17.11 6.52 7.68
N HIS A 60 17.91 5.45 7.65
CA HIS A 60 17.64 4.30 6.79
C HIS A 60 16.33 3.60 7.15
N GLY A 61 16.01 3.52 8.45
CA GLY A 61 14.75 2.98 8.94
C GLY A 61 13.55 3.78 8.43
N VAL A 62 13.60 5.11 8.56
CA VAL A 62 12.54 6.00 8.07
C VAL A 62 12.38 5.90 6.55
N GLU A 63 13.49 5.90 5.80
CA GLU A 63 13.47 5.74 4.34
C GLU A 63 12.87 4.37 3.93
N THR A 64 13.19 3.31 4.66
CA THR A 64 12.64 1.97 4.39
C THR A 64 11.14 1.92 4.64
N LEU A 65 10.64 2.59 5.69
CA LEU A 65 9.20 2.69 5.94
C LEU A 65 8.48 3.46 4.82
N GLN A 66 9.08 4.55 4.32
CA GLN A 66 8.52 5.30 3.18
C GLN A 66 8.47 4.46 1.91
N LYS A 67 9.53 3.71 1.58
CA LYS A 67 9.52 2.77 0.45
C LYS A 67 8.46 1.68 0.61
N ALA A 68 8.22 1.22 1.83
CA ALA A 68 7.15 0.25 2.10
C ALA A 68 5.76 0.84 1.85
N VAL A 69 5.53 2.11 2.19
CA VAL A 69 4.29 2.85 1.85
C VAL A 69 4.10 2.87 0.33
N GLU A 70 5.10 3.32 -0.41
CA GLU A 70 5.05 3.42 -1.89
C GLU A 70 4.77 2.06 -2.53
N ALA A 71 5.49 1.02 -2.11
CA ALA A 71 5.31 -0.33 -2.65
C ALA A 71 3.90 -0.89 -2.37
N MET A 72 3.33 -0.62 -1.19
CA MET A 72 1.97 -1.08 -0.87
C MET A 72 0.90 -0.28 -1.64
N GLN A 73 1.13 1.01 -1.89
CA GLN A 73 0.26 1.80 -2.78
C GLN A 73 0.27 1.24 -4.20
N GLU A 74 1.44 0.93 -4.75
CA GLU A 74 1.59 0.30 -6.07
C GLU A 74 0.86 -1.06 -6.13
N VAL A 75 0.96 -1.89 -5.09
CA VAL A 75 0.21 -3.15 -5.00
C VAL A 75 -1.30 -2.90 -5.02
N ALA A 76 -1.80 -1.93 -4.24
CA ALA A 76 -3.22 -1.60 -4.23
C ALA A 76 -3.71 -1.13 -5.61
N GLU A 77 -2.94 -0.27 -6.29
CA GLU A 77 -3.22 0.20 -7.65
C GLU A 77 -3.25 -0.96 -8.65
N ASN A 78 -2.24 -1.83 -8.64
CA ASN A 78 -2.18 -2.99 -9.54
C ASN A 78 -3.37 -3.94 -9.34
N VAL A 79 -3.81 -4.15 -8.10
CA VAL A 79 -4.99 -4.98 -7.82
C VAL A 79 -6.28 -4.32 -8.32
N ARG A 80 -6.41 -2.99 -8.22
CA ARG A 80 -7.56 -2.26 -8.82
C ARG A 80 -7.52 -2.35 -10.35
N GLY A 81 -6.36 -2.16 -10.96
CA GLY A 81 -6.17 -2.28 -12.40
C GLY A 81 -6.58 -3.66 -12.92
N ALA A 82 -6.19 -4.73 -12.23
CA ALA A 82 -6.63 -6.08 -12.57
C ALA A 82 -8.16 -6.25 -12.50
N ALA A 83 -8.82 -5.67 -11.49
CA ALA A 83 -10.27 -5.70 -11.38
C ALA A 83 -10.96 -4.94 -12.53
N GLU A 84 -10.39 -3.81 -12.96
CA GLU A 84 -10.88 -3.02 -14.10
C GLU A 84 -10.71 -3.76 -15.42
N GLU A 85 -9.56 -4.40 -15.64
CA GLU A 85 -9.31 -5.23 -16.83
C GLU A 85 -10.30 -6.40 -16.93
N TYR A 86 -10.58 -7.08 -15.82
CA TYR A 86 -11.57 -8.17 -15.79
C TYR A 86 -12.99 -7.67 -16.06
N GLN A 87 -13.39 -6.52 -15.50
CA GLN A 87 -14.70 -5.93 -15.78
C GLN A 87 -14.83 -5.57 -17.26
N ALA A 88 -13.82 -4.93 -17.85
CA ALA A 88 -13.85 -4.54 -19.26
C ALA A 88 -13.95 -5.76 -20.20
N ALA A 89 -13.26 -6.85 -19.85
CA ALA A 89 -13.34 -8.11 -20.59
C ALA A 89 -14.75 -8.73 -20.51
N ASP A 90 -15.38 -8.73 -19.32
CA ASP A 90 -16.74 -9.25 -19.11
C ASP A 90 -17.77 -8.41 -19.86
N ASP A 91 -17.70 -7.09 -19.75
CA ASP A 91 -18.62 -6.16 -20.44
C ASP A 91 -18.54 -6.33 -21.97
N THR A 92 -17.32 -6.50 -22.51
CA THR A 92 -17.10 -6.73 -23.94
C THR A 92 -17.71 -8.07 -24.38
N GLY A 93 -17.48 -9.14 -23.62
CA GLY A 93 -18.04 -10.47 -23.92
C GLY A 93 -19.58 -10.47 -23.85
N SER A 94 -20.15 -9.83 -22.83
CA SER A 94 -21.59 -9.69 -22.63
C SER A 94 -22.24 -8.88 -23.77
N GLY A 95 -21.61 -7.78 -24.21
CA GLY A 95 -22.10 -6.97 -25.34
C GLY A 95 -22.10 -7.72 -26.68
N VAL A 96 -21.10 -8.59 -26.92
CA VAL A 96 -21.04 -9.41 -28.14
C VAL A 96 -22.12 -10.50 -28.14
N ILE A 97 -22.40 -11.12 -26.99
CA ILE A 97 -23.42 -12.16 -26.89
C ILE A 97 -24.83 -11.56 -26.88
N GLY A 98 -25.05 -10.43 -26.20
CA GLY A 98 -26.32 -9.70 -26.21
C GLY A 98 -26.67 -9.11 -27.59
N GLY A 99 -25.67 -8.84 -28.44
CA GLY A 99 -25.86 -8.48 -29.84
C GLY A 99 -26.16 -9.66 -30.77
N VAL A 100 -26.06 -10.90 -30.27
CA VAL A 100 -26.33 -12.17 -30.97
C VAL A 100 -27.61 -12.85 -30.46
N GLU A 101 -28.42 -12.17 -29.62
CA GLU A 101 -29.82 -12.55 -29.39
C GLU A 101 -30.73 -12.03 -30.52
N VAL A 102 -31.67 -12.89 -30.94
CA VAL A 102 -32.54 -12.85 -32.13
C VAL A 102 -33.75 -11.94 -31.95
#